data_AF-A0A1L7N895-F1
#
_entry.id   AF-A0A1L7N895-F1
#
_cell.length_a   1.000
_cell.length_b   1.000
_cell.length_c   1.000
_cell.angle_alpha   90.00
_cell.angle_beta   90.00
_cell.angle_gamma   90.00
#
_symmetry.space_group_name_H-M   'P 1'
#
loop_
_entity.id
_entity.type
_entity.pdbx_description
1 polymer ?
#
loop_
_entity_poly.entity_id
_entity_poly.type
_entity_poly.pdbx_seq_one_letter_code
_entity_poly.pdbx_strand_id
1 'polypeptide(L)'
;MPIRHCIVHLIDKKPDGSPAVLHARDAELAASDAIENLLADLNDSYNAKQGKAWGFFHGESGAYPLSGWLKQYLDEEKDFTAFSRVAVEHLQKLMIWHLENVKYLCYVLKTFRSSGASRLSNVPSSA
;
A
#
# COMPACT_ATOMS: atom_id res chain seq x y z
N MET A 1 -12.43 10.75 -8.67
CA MET A 1 -12.66 9.29 -8.85
C MET A 1 -13.10 8.76 -7.50
N PRO A 2 -14.16 7.95 -7.42
CA PRO A 2 -14.68 7.47 -6.14
C PRO A 2 -13.72 6.47 -5.49
N ILE A 3 -13.62 6.52 -4.16
CA ILE A 3 -12.95 5.51 -3.36
C ILE A 3 -13.74 4.21 -3.47
N ARG A 4 -13.06 3.11 -3.84
CA ARG A 4 -13.69 1.78 -3.93
C ARG A 4 -13.66 1.04 -2.60
N HIS A 5 -12.48 1.05 -1.97
CA HIS A 5 -12.23 0.40 -0.70
C HIS A 5 -11.35 1.31 0.16
N CYS A 6 -11.65 1.39 1.46
CA CYS A 6 -10.86 2.17 2.39
C CYS A 6 -10.75 1.44 3.72
N ILE A 7 -9.52 1.21 4.18
CA ILE A 7 -9.25 0.68 5.51
C ILE A 7 -7.99 1.33 6.05
N VAL A 8 -8.01 1.68 7.34
CA VAL A 8 -6.88 2.31 8.02
C VAL A 8 -6.49 1.41 9.19
N HIS A 9 -5.28 0.87 9.11
CA HIS A 9 -4.63 0.12 10.18
C HIS A 9 -3.63 1.05 10.88
N LEU A 10 -3.48 0.91 12.20
CA LEU A 10 -2.50 1.66 12.97
C LEU A 10 -1.36 0.73 13.39
N ILE A 11 -0.12 1.13 13.11
CA ILE A 11 1.07 0.49 13.67
C ILE A 11 1.73 1.51 14.61
N ASP A 12 1.66 1.25 15.91
CA ASP A 12 2.36 2.05 16.92
C ASP A 12 3.76 1.49 17.12
N LYS A 13 4.77 2.22 16.65
CA LYS A 13 6.18 1.90 16.87
C LYS A 13 6.80 3.01 17.73
N LYS A 14 7.09 2.67 18.99
CA LYS A 14 7.76 3.57 19.92
C LYS A 14 9.27 3.65 19.62
N PRO A 15 9.90 4.80 19.92
CA PRO A 15 11.34 4.99 19.76
C PRO A 15 12.17 4.29 20.86
N ASP A 16 11.51 3.76 21.90
CA ASP A 16 12.14 3.10 23.06
C ASP A 16 12.65 1.68 22.77
N GLY A 17 12.60 1.23 21.51
CA GLY A 17 13.02 -0.09 21.08
C GLY A 17 11.96 -1.18 21.28
N SER A 18 10.79 -0.86 21.83
CA SER A 18 9.71 -1.85 21.96
C SER A 18 9.21 -2.34 20.59
N PRO A 19 8.68 -3.58 20.50
CA PRO A 19 8.09 -4.09 19.26
C PRO A 19 6.97 -3.20 18.76
N ALA A 20 6.80 -3.12 17.42
CA ALA A 20 5.66 -2.42 16.84
C ALA A 20 4.35 -3.10 17.29
N VAL A 21 3.37 -2.32 17.73
CA VAL A 21 2.03 -2.81 18.09
C VAL A 21 1.08 -2.52 16.93
N LEU A 22 0.47 -3.57 16.39
CA LEU A 22 -0.52 -3.46 15.32
C LEU A 22 -1.92 -3.41 15.91
N HIS A 23 -2.64 -2.34 15.57
CA HIS A 23 -4.08 -2.20 15.74
C HIS A 23 -4.73 -2.36 14.37
N ALA A 24 -4.94 -3.61 13.97
CA ALA A 24 -5.62 -3.92 12.72
C ALA A 24 -7.13 -3.67 12.85
N ARG A 25 -7.71 -3.05 11.83
CA ARG A 25 -9.15 -2.91 11.70
C ARG A 25 -9.74 -4.16 11.06
N ASP A 26 -10.89 -4.60 11.55
CA ASP A 26 -11.58 -5.81 11.06
C ASP A 26 -12.60 -5.51 9.94
N ALA A 27 -12.81 -4.24 9.59
CA ALA A 27 -13.78 -3.84 8.59
C ALA A 27 -13.36 -2.55 7.86
N GLU A 28 -13.86 -2.39 6.63
CA GLU A 28 -13.70 -1.17 5.86
C GLU A 28 -14.35 0.04 6.54
N LEU A 29 -13.83 1.22 6.20
CA LEU A 29 -14.45 2.48 6.56
C LEU A 29 -15.60 2.77 5.59
N ALA A 30 -16.78 3.05 6.17
CA ALA A 30 -17.93 3.50 5.39
C ALA A 30 -17.64 4.82 4.67
N ALA A 31 -18.12 4.96 3.45
CA ALA A 31 -17.96 6.20 2.68
C ALA A 31 -18.48 7.41 3.48
N SER A 32 -17.66 8.45 3.56
CA SER A 32 -18.00 9.69 4.24
C SER A 32 -17.18 10.84 3.67
N ASP A 33 -17.71 12.06 3.77
CA ASP A 33 -17.03 13.28 3.33
C ASP A 33 -15.67 13.44 4.03
N ALA A 34 -15.56 12.99 5.29
CA ALA A 34 -14.31 13.02 6.05
C ALA A 34 -13.21 12.16 5.40
N ILE A 35 -13.55 10.99 4.87
CA ILE A 35 -12.59 10.09 4.20
C ILE A 35 -12.20 10.63 2.83
N GLU A 36 -13.17 11.18 2.09
CA GLU A 36 -12.91 11.80 0.80
C GLU A 36 -11.97 13.01 0.95
N ASN A 37 -12.21 13.87 1.95
CA ASN A 37 -11.32 14.98 2.28
C ASN A 37 -9.92 14.50 2.70
N LEU A 38 -9.83 13.49 3.57
CA LEU A 38 -8.55 12.90 3.97
C LEU A 38 -7.76 12.38 2.76
N LEU A 39 -8.43 11.71 1.82
CA LEU A 39 -7.78 11.21 0.62
C LEU A 39 -7.33 12.34 -0.31
N ALA A 40 -8.15 13.39 -0.44
CA ALA A 40 -7.79 14.58 -1.21
C ALA A 40 -6.53 15.23 -0.64
N ASP A 41 -6.50 15.50 0.66
CA ASP A 41 -5.37 16.10 1.37
C ASP A 41 -4.09 15.23 1.25
N LEU A 42 -4.23 13.91 1.38
CA LEU A 42 -3.14 12.97 1.22
C LEU A 42 -2.58 12.99 -0.21
N ASN A 43 -3.47 13.00 -1.20
CA ASN A 43 -3.09 13.01 -2.61
C ASN A 43 -2.39 14.32 -2.99
N ASP A 44 -2.87 15.45 -2.50
CA ASP A 44 -2.28 16.76 -2.75
C ASP A 44 -0.90 16.86 -2.09
N SER A 45 -0.81 16.44 -0.82
CA SER A 45 0.46 16.38 -0.08
C SER A 45 1.48 15.46 -0.73
N TYR A 46 1.05 14.30 -1.25
CA TYR A 46 1.93 13.37 -1.97
C TYR A 46 2.40 13.96 -3.30
N ASN A 47 1.49 14.54 -4.09
CA ASN A 47 1.81 15.06 -5.42
C ASN A 47 2.69 16.30 -5.40
N ALA A 48 2.60 17.11 -4.33
CA ALA A 48 3.42 18.29 -4.10
C ALA A 48 4.90 17.97 -3.77
N LYS A 49 5.22 16.74 -3.33
CA LYS A 49 6.61 16.35 -3.06
C LYS A 49 7.44 16.29 -4.34
N GLN A 50 8.59 16.95 -4.33
CA GLN A 50 9.64 16.79 -5.35
C GLN A 50 10.42 15.49 -5.09
N GLY A 51 10.94 14.85 -6.14
CA GLY A 51 11.67 13.58 -6.02
C GLY A 51 10.80 12.33 -5.89
N LYS A 52 9.64 12.30 -6.57
CA LYS A 52 8.79 11.09 -6.64
C LYS A 52 9.57 9.94 -7.28
N ALA A 53 9.77 8.87 -6.50
CA ALA A 53 10.35 7.62 -7.00
C ALA A 53 9.24 6.63 -7.36
N TRP A 54 9.47 5.84 -8.40
CA TRP A 54 8.62 4.74 -8.78
C TRP A 54 9.36 3.44 -8.49
N GLY A 55 8.71 2.52 -7.80
CA GLY A 55 9.23 1.19 -7.52
C GLY A 55 8.33 0.12 -8.14
N PHE A 56 8.93 -1.03 -8.45
CA PHE A 56 8.18 -2.24 -8.77
C PHE A 56 8.14 -3.15 -7.55
N PHE A 57 7.04 -3.89 -7.39
CA PHE A 57 7.05 -5.01 -6.48
C PHE A 57 7.96 -6.11 -7.04
N HIS A 58 8.71 -6.75 -6.17
CA HIS A 58 9.42 -7.98 -6.53
C HIS A 58 8.40 -9.05 -6.97
N GLY A 59 8.86 -9.93 -7.87
CA GLY A 59 8.11 -11.14 -8.20
C GLY A 59 7.82 -11.95 -6.95
N GLU A 60 6.69 -12.65 -6.98
CA GLU A 60 6.25 -13.46 -5.83
C GLU A 60 7.35 -14.44 -5.43
N SER A 61 7.75 -14.36 -4.16
CA SER A 61 8.71 -15.26 -3.54
C SER A 61 8.47 -15.31 -2.04
N GLY A 62 9.04 -16.29 -1.34
CA GLY A 62 8.87 -16.42 0.11
C GLY A 62 9.28 -15.18 0.91
N ALA A 63 10.23 -14.38 0.39
CA ALA A 63 10.68 -13.12 1.01
C ALA A 63 9.83 -11.90 0.59
N TYR A 64 9.14 -11.97 -0.56
CA TYR A 64 8.34 -10.88 -1.12
C TYR A 64 6.92 -11.37 -1.50
N PRO A 65 6.06 -11.66 -0.51
CA PRO A 65 4.76 -12.29 -0.76
C PRO A 65 3.63 -11.31 -1.18
N LEU A 66 3.87 -9.99 -1.04
CA LEU A 66 2.84 -8.96 -1.24
C LEU A 66 2.20 -8.99 -2.64
N SER A 67 3.00 -9.22 -3.68
CA SER A 67 2.51 -9.29 -5.06
C SER A 67 1.57 -10.47 -5.30
N GLY A 68 1.82 -11.61 -4.66
CA GLY A 68 0.92 -12.78 -4.67
C GLY A 68 -0.41 -12.50 -3.97
N TRP A 69 -0.40 -11.88 -2.79
CA TRP A 69 -1.64 -11.52 -2.08
C TRP A 69 -2.47 -10.48 -2.84
N LEU A 70 -1.80 -9.50 -3.46
CA LEU A 70 -2.48 -8.51 -4.30
C LEU A 70 -3.14 -9.19 -5.49
N LYS A 71 -2.47 -10.17 -6.12
CA LYS A 71 -3.05 -10.95 -7.21
C LYS A 71 -4.29 -11.71 -6.76
N GLN A 72 -4.24 -12.41 -5.62
CA GLN A 72 -5.41 -13.12 -5.06
C GLN A 72 -6.60 -12.19 -4.82
N TYR A 73 -6.36 -10.97 -4.35
CA TYR A 73 -7.43 -9.96 -4.21
C TYR A 73 -8.01 -9.53 -5.56
N LEU A 74 -7.15 -9.29 -6.57
CA LEU A 74 -7.58 -8.89 -7.91
C LEU A 74 -8.33 -10.01 -8.66
N ASP A 75 -7.98 -11.26 -8.38
CA ASP A 75 -8.64 -12.45 -8.92
C ASP A 75 -9.89 -12.85 -8.11
N GLU A 76 -10.33 -12.00 -7.16
CA GLU A 76 -11.51 -12.18 -6.29
C GLU A 76 -11.44 -13.43 -5.37
N GLU A 77 -10.27 -14.05 -5.23
CA GLU A 77 -10.04 -15.19 -4.35
C GLU A 77 -9.98 -14.79 -2.85
N LYS A 78 -9.75 -13.51 -2.58
CA LYS A 78 -9.64 -12.94 -1.23
C LYS A 78 -10.32 -11.58 -1.18
N ASP A 79 -11.11 -11.32 -0.16
CA ASP A 79 -11.70 -9.99 0.04
C ASP A 79 -10.64 -8.93 0.42
N PHE A 80 -11.00 -7.66 0.26
CA PHE A 80 -10.10 -6.53 0.51
C PHE A 80 -9.59 -6.48 1.96
N THR A 81 -10.45 -6.82 2.93
CA THR A 81 -10.11 -6.76 4.36
C THR A 81 -9.12 -7.85 4.74
N ALA A 82 -9.32 -9.06 4.23
CA ALA A 82 -8.42 -10.18 4.40
C ALA A 82 -7.06 -9.93 3.75
N PHE A 83 -7.05 -9.34 2.55
CA PHE A 83 -5.82 -8.89 1.89
C PHE A 83 -5.09 -7.83 2.73
N SER A 84 -5.78 -6.77 3.13
CA SER A 84 -5.17 -5.63 3.83
C SER A 84 -4.59 -6.05 5.19
N ARG A 85 -5.27 -6.96 5.89
CA ARG A 85 -4.83 -7.54 7.16
C ARG A 85 -3.51 -8.31 7.02
N VAL A 86 -3.44 -9.24 6.06
CA VAL A 86 -2.22 -10.03 5.85
C VAL A 86 -1.05 -9.11 5.43
N ALA A 87 -1.33 -8.12 4.58
CA ALA A 87 -0.32 -7.15 4.16
C ALA A 87 0.23 -6.32 5.33
N VAL A 88 -0.63 -5.80 6.22
CA VAL A 88 -0.19 -4.98 7.36
C VAL A 88 0.52 -5.80 8.44
N GLU A 89 0.08 -7.04 8.68
CA GLU A 89 0.76 -7.97 9.60
C GLU A 89 2.17 -8.30 9.09
N HIS A 90 2.35 -8.45 7.78
CA HIS A 90 3.67 -8.64 7.19
C HIS A 90 4.52 -7.38 7.30
N LEU A 91 3.96 -6.19 7.04
CA LEU A 91 4.69 -4.93 7.23
C LEU A 91 5.17 -4.78 8.67
N GLN A 92 4.30 -5.04 9.67
CA GLN A 92 4.66 -4.96 11.08
C GLN A 92 5.91 -5.80 11.40
N LYS A 93 6.00 -7.02 10.83
CA LYS A 93 7.16 -7.90 10.98
C LYS A 93 8.42 -7.31 10.34
N LEU A 94 8.30 -6.67 9.18
CA LEU A 94 9.42 -6.00 8.50
C LEU A 94 9.91 -4.75 9.25
N MET A 95 9.00 -4.04 9.91
CA MET A 95 9.34 -2.84 10.71
C MET A 95 10.22 -3.15 11.92
N ILE A 96 10.24 -4.39 12.40
CA ILE A 96 11.15 -4.83 13.46
C ILE A 96 12.62 -4.76 12.99
N TRP A 97 12.88 -4.98 11.70
CA TRP A 97 14.22 -5.22 11.19
C TRP A 97 14.84 -4.03 10.44
N HIS A 98 14.04 -3.18 9.79
CA HIS A 98 14.59 -2.20 8.82
C HIS A 98 14.02 -0.77 8.84
N LEU A 99 13.01 -0.46 9.66
CA LEU A 99 12.30 0.82 9.56
C LEU A 99 12.23 1.53 10.91
N GLU A 100 13.14 2.48 11.15
CA GLU A 100 13.17 3.27 12.40
C GLU A 100 12.14 4.43 12.42
N ASN A 101 11.51 4.78 11.28
CA ASN A 101 10.77 6.04 11.14
C ASN A 101 9.38 5.95 10.47
N VAL A 102 8.75 4.77 10.38
CA VAL A 102 7.41 4.65 9.79
C VAL A 102 6.34 4.73 10.88
N LYS A 103 5.57 5.82 10.91
CA LYS A 103 4.49 6.03 11.90
C LYS A 103 3.11 5.62 11.40
N TYR A 104 2.89 5.61 10.09
CA TYR A 104 1.61 5.28 9.48
C TYR A 104 1.85 4.61 8.13
N LEU A 105 1.10 3.56 7.84
CA LEU A 105 0.99 3.01 6.49
C LEU A 105 -0.45 3.16 6.02
N CYS A 106 -0.65 3.90 4.94
CA CYS A 106 -1.92 4.02 4.26
C CYS A 106 -1.83 3.30 2.91
N TYR A 107 -2.68 2.28 2.71
CA TYR A 107 -2.85 1.66 1.41
C TYR A 107 -3.99 2.35 0.67
N VAL A 108 -3.66 2.94 -0.48
CA VAL A 108 -4.66 3.45 -1.42
C VAL A 108 -4.48 2.69 -2.73
N LEU A 109 -5.35 1.69 -2.94
CA LEU A 109 -5.40 0.93 -4.18
C LEU A 109 -6.25 1.70 -5.19
N LYS A 110 -5.59 2.49 -6.03
CA LYS A 110 -6.20 3.11 -7.21
C LYS A 110 -6.01 2.18 -8.40
N THR A 111 -7.09 1.62 -8.93
CA THR A 111 -7.06 0.96 -10.23
C THR A 111 -6.88 2.01 -11.32
N PHE A 112 -5.67 2.12 -11.88
CA PHE A 112 -5.44 2.94 -13.05
C PHE A 112 -5.93 2.17 -14.27
N ARG A 113 -7.05 2.60 -14.88
CA ARG A 113 -7.39 2.14 -16.23
C ARG A 113 -6.34 2.73 -17.17
N SER A 114 -5.41 1.89 -17.62
CA SER A 114 -4.56 2.22 -18.77
C SER A 114 -5.48 2.49 -19.97
N SER A 115 -5.75 3.76 -20.27
CA SER A 115 -6.16 4.14 -21.61
C SER A 115 -4.97 3.80 -22.50
N GLY A 116 -5.11 2.77 -23.32
CA GLY A 116 -4.04 2.15 -24.09
C GLY A 116 -3.10 3.17 -24.73
N ALA A 117 -1.85 3.16 -24.29
CA ALA A 117 -0.71 3.70 -25.02
C ALA A 117 0.52 2.91 -24.61
N SER A 118 0.62 1.69 -25.12
CA SER A 118 1.84 0.89 -25.13
C SER A 118 2.94 1.68 -25.87
N ARG A 119 3.68 2.52 -25.18
CA ARG A 119 5.03 2.91 -25.64
C ARG A 119 6.00 2.03 -24.87
N LEU A 120 6.27 0.86 -25.46
CA LEU A 120 7.47 0.11 -25.21
C LEU A 120 8.65 1.04 -25.53
N SER A 121 9.26 1.63 -24.50
CA SER A 121 10.58 2.21 -24.63
C SER A 121 11.56 1.05 -24.77
N ASN A 122 11.86 0.68 -26.01
CA ASN A 122 13.05 -0.10 -26.35
C ASN A 122 14.26 0.61 -25.76
N VAL A 123 14.86 0.03 -24.72
CA VAL A 123 16.21 0.37 -24.28
C VAL A 123 17.15 -0.44 -25.17
N PRO A 124 18.01 0.18 -26.00
CA PRO A 124 19.00 -0.57 -26.75
C PRO A 124 20.07 -1.09 -25.79
N SER A 125 20.28 -2.41 -25.83
CA SER A 125 21.42 -3.07 -25.19
C SER A 125 22.70 -2.59 -25.87
N SER A 126 23.47 -1.73 -25.19
CA SER A 126 24.84 -1.41 -25.60
C SER A 126 25.75 -2.58 -25.23
N ALA A 127 26.46 -3.07 -26.24
CA ALA A 127 27.50 -4.10 -26.21
C ALA A 127 28.71 -3.70 -25.36
#